data_AF-A0A1H5P0Q7-F1
#
_entry.id   AF-A0A1H5P0Q7-F1
#
_cell.length_a   1.000
_cell.length_b   1.000
_cell.length_c   1.000
_cell.angle_alpha   90.00
_cell.angle_beta   90.00
_cell.angle_gamma   90.00
#
_symmetry.space_group_name_H-M   'P 1'
#
loop_
_entity.id
_entity.type
_entity.pdbx_description
1 polymer ?
#
loop_
_entity_poly.entity_id
_entity_poly.type
_entity_poly.pdbx_seq_one_letter_code
_entity_poly.pdbx_strand_id
1 'polypeptide(L)'
;MGAAEHPEDRSPDNRPYFFLSYAHTPAWSPDSGDPDHWVRVLYNDLCSHIMTLTDLPAGSPAGFMDREMRSGDGWPEKLSENLATCRVFVPLYSPRYFSSEMCGREWYAFHERMLNARTSGAATASAIVPALWTRLDMRELPYSVRHVHVEPLLERGRYLSNGIYGLIKLSRLRDEYDETVYGLAERIVQAAHETRLPPGRPRDYESTPSAFKPRGTGPRHIRLTVAAPTVDSVPKHRDAQAYGDDTLDWNPYHTESTRALSAHAEELVRSLDYRVTVVGFDDEDHGEDAQESRNGQPGILVVDHWALADEERRSRLKSFDAYSRPWVSAIVPRCRADLQNHRAEGRRLAEELERVMPTILERTRRGDARTAVNGVPTLKSFTRVLPEVVAYTTRQYLKNAEVRLPPGPNFPRPRLADPYPSSAPDAGHDPGGKA
;
A
#
# COMPACT_ATOMS: atom_id res chain seq x y z
N MET A 1 -44.63 -28.83 -16.82
CA MET A 1 -43.91 -28.27 -17.98
C MET A 1 -42.79 -27.43 -17.41
N GLY A 2 -41.66 -28.07 -17.13
CA GLY A 2 -40.51 -27.43 -16.47
C GLY A 2 -39.72 -26.63 -17.49
N ALA A 3 -39.48 -25.35 -17.19
CA ALA A 3 -38.56 -24.53 -17.96
C ALA A 3 -37.14 -25.06 -17.69
N ALA A 4 -36.51 -25.58 -18.73
CA ALA A 4 -35.10 -25.94 -18.71
C ALA A 4 -34.29 -24.64 -18.62
N GLU A 5 -33.49 -24.51 -17.56
CA GLU A 5 -32.42 -23.53 -17.49
C GLU A 5 -31.43 -23.82 -18.64
N HIS A 6 -31.28 -22.85 -19.54
CA HIS A 6 -30.22 -22.87 -20.53
C HIS A 6 -28.87 -22.82 -19.81
N PRO A 7 -27.91 -23.71 -20.13
CA PRO A 7 -26.56 -23.60 -19.61
C PRO A 7 -25.96 -22.32 -20.19
N GLU A 8 -25.56 -21.38 -19.32
CA GLU A 8 -24.73 -20.25 -19.72
C GLU A 8 -23.49 -20.79 -20.44
N ASP A 9 -23.30 -20.34 -21.67
CA ASP A 9 -22.14 -20.61 -22.51
C ASP A 9 -20.87 -20.07 -21.81
N ARG A 10 -20.28 -20.91 -20.95
CA ARG A 10 -19.01 -20.62 -20.28
C ARG A 10 -17.89 -20.70 -21.31
N SER A 11 -17.68 -19.58 -22.02
CA SER A 11 -16.41 -19.35 -22.68
C SER A 11 -15.27 -19.66 -21.70
N PRO A 12 -14.24 -20.45 -22.09
CA PRO A 12 -13.19 -20.85 -21.18
C PRO A 12 -12.50 -19.62 -20.59
N ASP A 13 -12.43 -19.57 -19.26
CA ASP A 13 -11.80 -18.46 -18.54
C ASP A 13 -10.28 -18.55 -18.70
N ASN A 14 -9.78 -17.99 -19.81
CA ASN A 14 -8.37 -18.03 -20.21
C ASN A 14 -7.48 -17.05 -19.41
N ARG A 15 -7.96 -16.50 -18.30
CA ARG A 15 -7.15 -15.63 -17.42
C ARG A 15 -6.02 -16.44 -16.79
N PRO A 16 -4.81 -15.87 -16.65
CA PRO A 16 -3.69 -16.56 -16.02
C PRO A 16 -4.04 -16.94 -14.58
N TYR A 17 -3.66 -18.16 -14.17
CA TYR A 17 -3.87 -18.60 -12.79
C TYR A 17 -3.05 -17.76 -11.82
N PHE A 18 -1.82 -17.40 -12.19
CA PHE A 18 -0.96 -16.65 -11.31
C PHE A 18 -0.20 -15.51 -11.97
N PHE A 19 0.12 -14.51 -11.16
CA PHE A 19 1.13 -13.49 -11.42
C PHE A 19 2.33 -13.75 -10.51
N LEU A 20 3.51 -13.98 -11.08
CA LEU A 20 4.76 -14.16 -10.35
C LEU A 20 5.47 -12.81 -10.19
N SER A 21 5.46 -12.28 -8.97
CA SER A 21 6.12 -11.03 -8.61
C SER A 21 7.47 -11.34 -7.99
N TYR A 22 8.56 -10.82 -8.55
CA TYR A 22 9.92 -11.04 -8.04
C TYR A 22 10.80 -9.80 -8.25
N ALA A 23 11.86 -9.66 -7.46
CA ALA A 23 12.82 -8.59 -7.64
C ALA A 23 13.93 -9.01 -8.60
N HIS A 24 14.11 -8.24 -9.67
CA HIS A 24 15.19 -8.43 -10.61
C HIS A 24 16.57 -8.36 -9.94
N THR A 25 17.44 -9.28 -10.37
CA THR A 25 18.82 -9.35 -9.93
C THR A 25 19.68 -8.54 -10.89
N PRO A 26 20.48 -7.56 -10.42
CA PRO A 26 21.31 -6.75 -11.28
C PRO A 26 22.39 -7.63 -11.88
N ALA A 27 22.69 -7.40 -13.16
CA ALA A 27 23.83 -8.00 -13.79
C ALA A 27 25.10 -7.66 -12.98
N TRP A 28 25.83 -8.68 -12.55
CA TRP A 28 27.09 -8.50 -11.82
C TRP A 28 28.22 -8.02 -12.76
N SER A 29 28.11 -8.37 -14.04
CA SER A 29 28.99 -7.93 -15.12
C SER A 29 28.20 -7.87 -16.44
N PRO A 30 28.54 -6.99 -17.40
CA PRO A 30 27.93 -7.03 -18.73
C PRO A 30 28.05 -8.39 -19.44
N ASP A 31 29.03 -9.22 -19.05
CA ASP A 31 29.21 -10.59 -19.58
C ASP A 31 28.57 -11.68 -18.71
N SER A 32 27.95 -11.33 -17.58
CA SER A 32 27.20 -12.31 -16.79
C SER A 32 25.92 -12.70 -17.54
N GLY A 33 25.67 -14.00 -17.66
CA GLY A 33 24.42 -14.51 -18.24
C GLY A 33 23.20 -14.01 -17.48
N ASP A 34 22.00 -14.29 -18.01
CA ASP A 34 20.72 -13.84 -17.45
C ASP A 34 20.66 -14.02 -15.92
N PRO A 35 20.69 -12.91 -15.14
CA PRO A 35 20.79 -12.98 -13.69
C PRO A 35 19.52 -13.55 -13.05
N ASP A 36 18.40 -13.54 -13.77
CA ASP A 36 17.11 -14.06 -13.34
C ASP A 36 16.80 -15.45 -13.97
N HIS A 37 17.80 -16.12 -14.55
CA HIS A 37 17.65 -17.45 -15.17
C HIS A 37 16.91 -18.46 -14.28
N TRP A 38 17.24 -18.52 -12.99
CA TRP A 38 16.62 -19.49 -12.07
C TRP A 38 15.17 -19.17 -11.75
N VAL A 39 14.79 -17.88 -11.78
CA VAL A 39 13.37 -17.49 -11.66
C VAL A 39 12.60 -17.96 -12.89
N ARG A 40 13.19 -17.86 -14.08
CA ARG A 40 12.57 -18.38 -15.31
C ARG A 40 12.37 -19.89 -15.29
N VAL A 41 13.33 -20.65 -14.73
CA VAL A 41 13.17 -22.10 -14.57
C VAL A 41 11.98 -22.38 -13.66
N LEU A 42 11.93 -21.77 -12.47
CA LEU A 42 10.79 -21.89 -11.56
C LEU A 42 9.45 -21.55 -12.23
N TYR A 43 9.39 -20.43 -12.96
CA TYR A 43 8.17 -20.00 -13.65
C TYR A 43 7.70 -21.03 -14.67
N ASN A 44 8.62 -21.60 -15.46
CA ASN A 44 8.29 -22.61 -16.46
C ASN A 44 7.78 -23.90 -15.79
N ASP A 45 8.45 -24.35 -14.73
CA ASP A 45 8.05 -25.56 -13.99
C ASP A 45 6.66 -25.37 -13.37
N LEU A 46 6.39 -24.22 -12.75
CA LEU A 46 5.04 -23.86 -12.26
C LEU A 46 3.99 -23.87 -13.36
N CYS A 47 4.29 -23.27 -14.53
CA CYS A 47 3.38 -23.29 -15.67
C CYS A 47 3.07 -24.73 -16.11
N SER A 48 4.09 -25.59 -16.21
CA SER A 48 3.94 -26.99 -16.60
C SER A 48 3.08 -27.78 -15.61
N HIS A 49 3.30 -27.61 -14.30
CA HIS A 49 2.47 -28.26 -13.29
C HIS A 49 1.03 -27.75 -13.31
N ILE A 50 0.80 -26.44 -13.39
CA ILE A 50 -0.55 -25.86 -13.43
C ILE A 50 -1.32 -26.30 -14.69
N MET A 51 -0.67 -26.37 -15.85
CA MET A 51 -1.29 -26.93 -17.07
C MET A 51 -1.68 -28.40 -16.90
N THR A 52 -0.97 -29.15 -16.07
CA THR A 52 -1.29 -30.57 -15.77
C THR A 52 -2.43 -30.68 -14.75
N LEU A 53 -2.49 -29.77 -13.79
CA LEU A 53 -3.46 -29.77 -12.69
C LEU A 53 -4.81 -29.15 -13.06
N THR A 54 -4.93 -28.52 -14.24
CA THR A 54 -6.12 -27.74 -14.63
C THR A 54 -6.62 -28.12 -16.02
N ASP A 55 -7.81 -27.62 -16.36
CA ASP A 55 -8.46 -27.80 -17.66
C ASP A 55 -8.13 -26.69 -18.67
N LEU A 56 -7.07 -25.93 -18.44
CA LEU A 56 -6.65 -24.85 -19.34
C LEU A 56 -6.36 -25.40 -20.75
N PRO A 57 -6.94 -24.80 -21.81
CA PRO A 57 -6.67 -25.24 -23.16
C PRO A 57 -5.22 -24.96 -23.54
N ALA A 58 -4.65 -25.84 -24.37
CA ALA A 58 -3.30 -25.69 -24.88
C ALA A 58 -3.11 -24.32 -25.54
N GLY A 59 -2.01 -23.64 -25.20
CA GLY A 59 -1.71 -22.28 -25.65
C GLY A 59 -2.23 -21.17 -24.73
N SER A 60 -3.01 -21.49 -23.69
CA SER A 60 -3.39 -20.51 -22.67
C SER A 60 -2.20 -20.18 -21.75
N PRO A 61 -2.04 -18.92 -21.32
CA PRO A 61 -1.01 -18.57 -20.37
C PRO A 61 -1.37 -19.07 -18.97
N ALA A 62 -0.72 -20.12 -18.48
CA ALA A 62 -0.92 -20.61 -17.11
C ALA A 62 -0.55 -19.55 -16.05
N GLY A 63 0.45 -18.72 -16.33
CA GLY A 63 0.82 -17.60 -15.47
C GLY A 63 1.45 -16.45 -16.23
N PHE A 64 1.72 -15.36 -15.53
CA PHE A 64 2.45 -14.19 -16.02
C PHE A 64 3.62 -13.88 -15.08
N MET A 65 4.76 -13.46 -15.63
CA MET A 65 5.86 -12.86 -14.87
C MET A 65 6.43 -11.68 -15.66
N ASP A 66 6.88 -10.64 -14.96
CA ASP A 66 7.66 -9.58 -15.60
C ASP A 66 8.99 -10.17 -16.08
N ARG A 67 9.25 -10.08 -17.39
CA ARG A 67 10.49 -10.52 -18.02
C ARG A 67 11.10 -9.25 -18.58
N GLU A 68 12.28 -8.88 -18.10
CA GLU A 68 12.94 -7.60 -18.41
C GLU A 68 12.54 -7.00 -19.77
N MET A 69 11.88 -5.85 -19.68
CA MET A 69 12.04 -4.66 -20.53
C MET A 69 12.35 -4.93 -22.00
N ARG A 70 11.45 -5.61 -22.71
CA ARG A 70 11.35 -5.43 -24.16
C ARG A 70 10.65 -4.12 -24.42
N SER A 71 11.47 -3.07 -24.55
CA SER A 71 11.12 -1.74 -25.04
C SER A 71 10.10 -1.81 -26.16
N GLY A 72 8.87 -1.43 -25.83
CA GLY A 72 7.75 -1.30 -26.74
C GLY A 72 6.63 -0.54 -26.06
N ASP A 73 5.85 0.18 -26.86
CA ASP A 73 4.61 0.81 -26.40
C ASP A 73 3.69 -0.28 -25.82
N GLY A 74 3.24 -0.14 -24.57
CA GLY A 74 2.24 -1.05 -23.97
C GLY A 74 2.69 -1.92 -22.78
N TRP A 75 3.95 -1.88 -22.34
CA TRP A 75 4.42 -2.75 -21.23
C TRP A 75 3.74 -2.45 -19.88
N PRO A 76 3.67 -1.18 -19.41
CA PRO A 76 2.93 -0.84 -18.20
C PRO A 76 1.46 -1.27 -18.26
N GLU A 77 0.82 -1.15 -19.42
CA GLU A 77 -0.56 -1.54 -19.67
C GLU A 77 -0.73 -3.05 -19.51
N LYS A 78 0.13 -3.85 -20.14
CA LYS A 78 0.10 -5.31 -20.02
C LYS A 78 0.33 -5.78 -18.59
N LEU A 79 1.27 -5.18 -17.87
CA LEU A 79 1.54 -5.47 -16.46
C LEU A 79 0.29 -5.19 -15.61
N SER A 80 -0.32 -4.03 -15.84
CA SER A 80 -1.55 -3.59 -15.16
C SER A 80 -2.74 -4.49 -15.45
N GLU A 81 -2.90 -4.94 -16.69
CA GLU A 81 -3.92 -5.90 -17.10
C GLU A 81 -3.75 -7.24 -16.42
N ASN A 82 -2.52 -7.76 -16.33
CA ASN A 82 -2.26 -9.04 -15.69
C ASN A 82 -2.50 -8.96 -14.17
N LEU A 83 -2.10 -7.88 -13.49
CA LEU A 83 -2.44 -7.66 -12.08
C LEU A 83 -3.95 -7.54 -11.86
N ALA A 84 -4.66 -6.91 -12.79
CA ALA A 84 -6.11 -6.75 -12.73
C ALA A 84 -6.89 -8.05 -13.03
N THR A 85 -6.29 -9.02 -13.72
CA THR A 85 -7.03 -10.21 -14.19
C THR A 85 -6.56 -11.53 -13.62
N CYS A 86 -5.29 -11.66 -13.20
CA CYS A 86 -4.75 -12.90 -12.62
C CYS A 86 -5.59 -13.40 -11.44
N ARG A 87 -5.63 -14.71 -11.24
CA ARG A 87 -6.43 -15.31 -10.16
C ARG A 87 -5.70 -15.28 -8.82
N VAL A 88 -4.38 -15.49 -8.83
CA VAL A 88 -3.52 -15.57 -7.65
C VAL A 88 -2.28 -14.70 -7.85
N PHE A 89 -1.84 -14.03 -6.79
CA PHE A 89 -0.58 -13.30 -6.75
C PHE A 89 0.47 -14.10 -6.00
N VAL A 90 1.62 -14.35 -6.63
CA VAL A 90 2.70 -15.19 -6.11
C VAL A 90 3.95 -14.32 -5.93
N PRO A 91 4.13 -13.73 -4.73
CA PRO A 91 5.31 -12.92 -4.42
C PRO A 91 6.49 -13.80 -4.00
N LEU A 92 7.63 -13.64 -4.67
CA LEU A 92 8.89 -14.33 -4.38
C LEU A 92 9.68 -13.59 -3.29
N TYR A 93 9.46 -14.00 -2.04
CA TYR A 93 10.06 -13.39 -0.86
C TYR A 93 11.58 -13.54 -0.83
N SER A 94 12.24 -12.39 -0.83
CA SER A 94 13.68 -12.25 -0.64
C SER A 94 13.97 -10.87 -0.03
N PRO A 95 15.16 -10.63 0.56
CA PRO A 95 15.53 -9.29 1.00
C PRO A 95 15.39 -8.23 -0.10
N ARG A 96 15.73 -8.58 -1.35
CA ARG A 96 15.62 -7.68 -2.51
C ARG A 96 14.16 -7.37 -2.84
N TYR A 97 13.27 -8.35 -2.74
CA TYR A 97 11.83 -8.20 -2.99
C TYR A 97 11.25 -7.04 -2.18
N PHE A 98 11.54 -7.00 -0.88
CA PHE A 98 11.03 -5.95 0.03
C PHE A 98 11.76 -4.61 -0.09
N SER A 99 12.85 -4.53 -0.85
CA SER A 99 13.51 -3.27 -1.21
C SER A 99 13.12 -2.75 -2.60
N SER A 100 12.39 -3.55 -3.38
CA SER A 100 11.99 -3.21 -4.75
C SER A 100 10.70 -2.39 -4.75
N GLU A 101 10.79 -1.14 -5.21
CA GLU A 101 9.62 -0.29 -5.36
C GLU A 101 8.58 -0.90 -6.31
N MET A 102 9.04 -1.49 -7.42
CA MET A 102 8.22 -2.15 -8.44
C MET A 102 7.43 -3.32 -7.85
N CYS A 103 8.08 -4.20 -7.08
CA CYS A 103 7.39 -5.30 -6.41
C CYS A 103 6.35 -4.79 -5.40
N GLY A 104 6.66 -3.69 -4.71
CA GLY A 104 5.69 -3.06 -3.80
C GLY A 104 4.50 -2.45 -4.55
N ARG A 105 4.66 -1.95 -5.77
CA ARG A 105 3.57 -1.44 -6.62
C ARG A 105 2.66 -2.57 -7.08
N GLU A 106 3.25 -3.67 -7.54
CA GLU A 106 2.53 -4.90 -7.92
C GLU A 106 1.71 -5.44 -6.75
N TRP A 107 2.35 -5.56 -5.57
CA TRP A 107 1.68 -5.97 -4.34
C TRP A 107 0.50 -5.05 -4.02
N TYR A 108 0.72 -3.73 -4.03
CA TYR A 108 -0.33 -2.77 -3.72
C TYR A 108 -1.52 -2.90 -4.69
N ALA A 109 -1.26 -2.97 -6.00
CA ALA A 109 -2.30 -3.09 -7.01
C ALA A 109 -3.17 -4.35 -6.82
N PHE A 110 -2.53 -5.49 -6.57
CA PHE A 110 -3.26 -6.74 -6.34
C PHE A 110 -4.01 -6.74 -4.99
N HIS A 111 -3.35 -6.28 -3.93
CA HIS A 111 -3.96 -6.20 -2.59
C HIS A 111 -5.18 -5.28 -2.59
N GLU A 112 -5.12 -4.13 -3.25
CA GLU A 112 -6.26 -3.22 -3.40
C GLU A 112 -7.45 -3.88 -4.12
N ARG A 113 -7.20 -4.65 -5.19
CA ARG A 113 -8.25 -5.42 -5.87
C ARG A 113 -8.90 -6.41 -4.91
N MET A 114 -8.11 -7.10 -4.10
CA MET A 114 -8.61 -8.04 -3.08
C MET A 114 -9.42 -7.32 -2.00
N LEU A 115 -8.97 -6.15 -1.54
CA LEU A 115 -9.73 -5.32 -0.59
C LEU A 115 -11.09 -4.91 -1.15
N ASN A 116 -11.12 -4.42 -2.38
CA ASN A 116 -12.38 -4.03 -3.03
C ASN A 116 -13.33 -5.23 -3.17
N ALA A 117 -12.81 -6.42 -3.51
CA ALA A 117 -13.61 -7.64 -3.60
C ALA A 117 -14.18 -8.07 -2.24
N ARG A 118 -13.38 -8.01 -1.16
CA ARG A 118 -13.83 -8.29 0.22
C ARG A 118 -14.91 -7.31 0.68
N THR A 119 -14.68 -6.04 0.42
CA THR A 119 -15.57 -4.93 0.78
C THR A 119 -16.95 -5.07 0.12
N SER A 120 -17.02 -5.62 -1.10
CA SER A 120 -18.29 -5.94 -1.79
C SER A 120 -18.83 -7.35 -1.50
N GLY A 121 -18.20 -8.12 -0.62
CA GLY A 121 -18.61 -9.50 -0.29
C GLY A 121 -18.30 -10.55 -1.37
N ALA A 122 -17.52 -10.20 -2.40
CA ALA A 122 -17.23 -11.06 -3.54
C ALA A 122 -16.10 -12.08 -3.28
N ALA A 123 -15.27 -11.86 -2.26
CA ALA A 123 -14.19 -12.78 -1.88
C ALA A 123 -13.94 -12.73 -0.36
N THR A 124 -13.68 -13.87 0.27
CA THR A 124 -13.40 -13.98 1.71
C THR A 124 -11.99 -14.51 2.01
N ALA A 125 -11.46 -15.38 1.14
CA ALA A 125 -10.12 -15.94 1.25
C ALA A 125 -9.03 -15.00 0.68
N SER A 126 -7.76 -15.33 0.94
CA SER A 126 -6.61 -14.63 0.36
C SER A 126 -6.23 -15.26 -0.98
N ALA A 127 -6.11 -14.44 -2.02
CA ALA A 127 -5.57 -14.85 -3.32
C ALA A 127 -4.06 -14.58 -3.43
N ILE A 128 -3.35 -14.43 -2.31
CA ILE A 128 -1.90 -14.23 -2.26
C ILE A 128 -1.25 -15.50 -1.72
N VAL A 129 -0.36 -16.11 -2.52
CA VAL A 129 0.41 -17.31 -2.16
C VAL A 129 1.89 -16.95 -2.15
N PRO A 130 2.46 -16.53 -1.01
CA PRO A 130 3.87 -16.15 -0.94
C PRO A 130 4.79 -17.37 -1.07
N ALA A 131 5.89 -17.21 -1.81
CA ALA A 131 6.91 -18.23 -1.93
C ALA A 131 8.29 -17.70 -1.52
N LEU A 132 8.95 -18.38 -0.60
CA LEU A 132 10.29 -18.04 -0.12
C LEU A 132 11.35 -18.32 -1.18
N TRP A 133 11.86 -17.27 -1.83
CA TRP A 133 12.93 -17.38 -2.83
C TRP A 133 14.29 -17.62 -2.18
N THR A 134 14.63 -16.82 -1.18
CA THR A 134 15.84 -16.96 -0.36
C THR A 134 15.46 -16.94 1.12
N ARG A 135 16.32 -17.48 1.99
CA ARG A 135 16.16 -17.36 3.45
C ARG A 135 15.84 -15.93 3.87
N LEU A 136 14.86 -15.78 4.75
CA LEU A 136 14.40 -14.50 5.27
C LEU A 136 14.04 -14.65 6.74
N ASP A 137 14.39 -13.67 7.57
CA ASP A 137 13.81 -13.56 8.90
C ASP A 137 12.40 -12.94 8.79
N MET A 138 11.39 -13.72 9.13
CA MET A 138 9.98 -13.30 9.08
C MET A 138 9.69 -12.10 10.01
N ARG A 139 10.55 -11.85 11.01
CA ARG A 139 10.45 -10.66 11.89
C ARG A 139 10.82 -9.36 11.17
N GLU A 140 11.61 -9.45 10.11
CA GLU A 140 12.03 -8.30 9.29
C GLU A 140 11.02 -7.95 8.18
N LEU A 141 9.93 -8.71 8.03
CA LEU A 141 8.91 -8.43 7.04
C LEU A 141 8.29 -7.04 7.24
N PRO A 142 8.07 -6.28 6.13
CA PRO A 142 7.26 -5.07 6.14
C PRO A 142 5.89 -5.31 6.79
N TYR A 143 5.33 -4.26 7.39
CA TYR A 143 4.03 -4.35 8.04
C TYR A 143 2.92 -4.65 7.03
N SER A 144 3.06 -4.15 5.80
CA SER A 144 2.13 -4.40 4.68
C SER A 144 1.96 -5.86 4.30
N VAL A 145 2.92 -6.73 4.64
CA VAL A 145 2.89 -8.16 4.27
C VAL A 145 2.88 -9.12 5.45
N ARG A 146 3.11 -8.61 6.68
CA ARG A 146 3.30 -9.45 7.87
C ARG A 146 2.10 -10.34 8.22
N HIS A 147 0.91 -9.96 7.77
CA HIS A 147 -0.33 -10.73 7.94
C HIS A 147 -0.50 -11.85 6.91
N VAL A 148 0.35 -11.90 5.88
CA VAL A 148 0.38 -12.96 4.87
C VAL A 148 1.43 -13.97 5.29
N HIS A 149 0.98 -15.12 5.78
CA HIS A 149 1.86 -16.17 6.28
C HIS A 149 2.41 -17.03 5.14
N VAL A 150 3.71 -17.33 5.18
CA VAL A 150 4.31 -18.37 4.32
C VAL A 150 3.99 -19.72 4.95
N GLU A 151 3.10 -20.47 4.30
CA GLU A 151 2.76 -21.82 4.70
C GLU A 151 3.91 -22.79 4.33
N PRO A 152 4.24 -23.77 5.19
CA PRO A 152 5.11 -24.87 4.78
C PRO A 152 4.45 -25.62 3.62
N LEU A 153 5.12 -25.69 2.47
CA LEU A 153 4.66 -26.46 1.30
C LEU A 153 4.85 -27.97 1.48
N LEU A 154 5.73 -28.37 2.41
CA LEU A 154 6.04 -29.75 2.76
C LEU A 154 6.23 -29.84 4.27
N GLU A 155 5.68 -30.89 4.90
CA GLU A 155 5.80 -31.10 6.36
C GLU A 155 7.25 -31.28 6.83
N ARG A 156 8.11 -31.83 5.96
CA ARG A 156 9.53 -32.12 6.24
C ARG A 156 10.45 -31.65 5.11
N GLY A 157 10.34 -30.38 4.72
CA GLY A 157 11.15 -29.79 3.66
C GLY A 157 12.31 -28.92 4.15
N ARG A 158 13.40 -28.85 3.36
CA ARG A 158 14.45 -27.82 3.55
C ARG A 158 14.03 -26.45 2.98
N TYR A 159 12.82 -26.32 2.45
CA TYR A 159 12.27 -25.11 1.84
C TYR A 159 12.39 -23.86 2.72
N LEU A 160 11.83 -23.86 3.93
CA LEU A 160 11.92 -22.71 4.84
C LEU A 160 13.37 -22.38 5.23
N SER A 161 14.19 -23.43 5.32
CA SER A 161 15.60 -23.29 5.67
C SER A 161 16.46 -22.85 4.50
N ASN A 162 16.09 -23.01 3.23
CA ASN A 162 16.98 -22.74 2.08
C ASN A 162 16.42 -21.71 1.09
N GLY A 163 15.09 -21.54 1.03
CA GLY A 163 14.39 -20.92 -0.07
C GLY A 163 14.49 -21.72 -1.37
N ILE A 164 13.63 -21.43 -2.35
CA ILE A 164 13.61 -22.11 -3.66
C ILE A 164 14.96 -21.94 -4.37
N TYR A 165 15.60 -20.77 -4.26
CA TYR A 165 16.92 -20.52 -4.85
C TYR A 165 17.97 -21.50 -4.35
N GLY A 166 17.93 -21.86 -3.06
CA GLY A 166 18.85 -22.83 -2.49
C GLY A 166 18.55 -24.26 -2.94
N LEU A 167 17.28 -24.61 -3.16
CA LEU A 167 16.88 -25.92 -3.65
C LEU A 167 17.26 -26.11 -5.13
N ILE A 168 16.90 -25.14 -5.98
CA ILE A 168 17.13 -25.20 -7.43
C ILE A 168 18.63 -25.22 -7.81
N LYS A 169 19.48 -24.57 -7.00
CA LYS A 169 20.93 -24.49 -7.24
C LYS A 169 21.71 -25.72 -6.81
N LEU A 170 21.22 -26.45 -5.81
CA LEU A 170 21.95 -27.55 -5.22
C LEU A 170 21.45 -28.86 -5.83
N SER A 171 22.24 -29.46 -6.72
CA SER A 171 21.87 -30.70 -7.42
C SER A 171 21.43 -31.83 -6.50
N ARG A 172 22.00 -31.92 -5.30
CA ARG A 172 21.63 -32.88 -4.24
C ARG A 172 20.25 -32.66 -3.61
N LEU A 173 19.60 -31.53 -3.92
CA LEU A 173 18.28 -31.14 -3.40
C LEU A 173 17.23 -31.09 -4.53
N ARG A 174 17.48 -31.79 -5.64
CA ARG A 174 16.62 -31.75 -6.82
C ARG A 174 15.24 -32.34 -6.53
N ASP A 175 15.18 -33.47 -5.84
CA ASP A 175 13.91 -34.11 -5.49
C ASP A 175 13.09 -33.18 -4.58
N GLU A 176 13.74 -32.53 -3.59
CA GLU A 176 13.06 -31.53 -2.75
C GLU A 176 12.63 -30.28 -3.52
N TYR A 177 13.37 -29.87 -4.56
CA TYR A 177 12.95 -28.79 -5.45
C TYR A 177 11.67 -29.19 -6.20
N ASP A 178 11.68 -30.34 -6.88
CA ASP A 178 10.56 -30.81 -7.69
C ASP A 178 9.28 -30.96 -6.83
N GLU A 179 9.39 -31.54 -5.63
CA GLU A 179 8.27 -31.65 -4.67
C GLU A 179 7.78 -30.27 -4.20
N THR A 180 8.70 -29.34 -3.90
CA THR A 180 8.33 -27.99 -3.42
C THR A 180 7.59 -27.21 -4.52
N VAL A 181 8.04 -27.31 -5.76
CA VAL A 181 7.41 -26.60 -6.89
C VAL A 181 6.05 -27.20 -7.22
N TYR A 182 5.91 -28.52 -7.16
CA TYR A 182 4.61 -29.18 -7.31
C TYR A 182 3.62 -28.74 -6.23
N GLY A 183 4.02 -28.78 -4.95
CA GLY A 183 3.16 -28.32 -3.84
C GLY A 183 2.79 -26.83 -3.94
N LEU A 184 3.71 -25.98 -4.43
CA LEU A 184 3.40 -24.58 -4.73
C LEU A 184 2.34 -24.45 -5.84
N ALA A 185 2.43 -25.25 -6.90
CA ALA A 185 1.45 -25.27 -7.98
C ALA A 185 0.06 -25.72 -7.48
N GLU A 186 -0.01 -26.77 -6.66
CA GLU A 186 -1.26 -27.20 -6.01
C GLU A 186 -1.87 -26.08 -5.17
N ARG A 187 -1.05 -25.39 -4.36
CA ARG A 187 -1.53 -24.29 -3.52
C ARG A 187 -2.06 -23.12 -4.34
N ILE A 188 -1.43 -22.80 -5.47
CA ILE A 188 -1.90 -21.76 -6.41
C ILE A 188 -3.25 -22.15 -7.00
N VAL A 189 -3.40 -23.39 -7.49
CA VAL A 189 -4.66 -23.88 -8.06
C VAL A 189 -5.77 -23.86 -7.00
N GLN A 190 -5.47 -24.34 -5.79
CA GLN A 190 -6.41 -24.32 -4.67
C GLN A 190 -6.87 -22.89 -4.33
N ALA A 191 -5.93 -21.95 -4.16
CA ALA A 191 -6.24 -20.55 -3.84
C ALA A 191 -7.08 -19.87 -4.93
N ALA A 192 -6.83 -20.20 -6.21
CA ALA A 192 -7.60 -19.70 -7.34
C ALA A 192 -9.06 -20.17 -7.28
N HIS A 193 -9.30 -21.43 -6.92
CA HIS A 193 -10.64 -22.01 -6.85
C HIS A 193 -11.43 -21.60 -5.60
N GLU A 194 -10.75 -21.42 -4.46
CA GLU A 194 -11.34 -20.98 -3.20
C GLU A 194 -11.72 -19.50 -3.24
N THR A 195 -10.81 -18.63 -3.69
CA THR A 195 -11.01 -17.19 -3.60
C THR A 195 -11.89 -16.65 -4.73
N ARG A 196 -11.78 -17.25 -5.94
CA ARG A 196 -12.48 -16.81 -7.17
C ARG A 196 -12.47 -15.30 -7.36
N LEU A 197 -11.30 -14.68 -7.20
CA LEU A 197 -11.15 -13.23 -7.21
C LEU A 197 -11.66 -12.65 -8.55
N PRO A 198 -12.71 -11.80 -8.56
CA PRO A 198 -13.23 -11.21 -9.78
C PRO A 198 -12.17 -10.32 -10.44
N PRO A 199 -12.16 -10.20 -11.79
CA PRO A 199 -11.24 -9.30 -12.47
C PRO A 199 -11.52 -7.86 -12.04
N GLY A 200 -10.46 -7.11 -11.81
CA GLY A 200 -10.49 -5.69 -11.50
C GLY A 200 -10.31 -4.82 -12.74
N ARG A 201 -10.31 -3.51 -12.53
CA ARG A 201 -9.88 -2.55 -13.56
C ARG A 201 -8.36 -2.40 -13.49
N PRO A 202 -7.63 -2.44 -14.63
CA PRO A 202 -6.22 -2.09 -14.66
C PRO A 202 -5.98 -0.73 -14.01
N ARG A 203 -5.00 -0.69 -13.11
CA ARG A 203 -4.52 0.54 -12.48
C ARG A 203 -3.39 1.09 -13.32
N ASP A 204 -3.25 2.40 -13.41
CA ASP A 204 -2.05 2.97 -14.01
C ASP A 204 -0.83 2.63 -13.12
N TYR A 205 0.09 1.86 -13.67
CA TYR A 205 1.22 1.30 -12.95
C TYR A 205 2.17 2.41 -12.43
N GLU A 206 2.38 3.47 -13.21
CA GLU A 206 3.32 4.54 -12.86
C GLU A 206 2.80 5.43 -11.72
N SER A 207 1.48 5.59 -11.60
CA SER A 207 0.85 6.31 -10.48
C SER A 207 0.50 5.40 -9.29
N THR A 208 0.75 4.10 -9.38
CA THR A 208 0.44 3.15 -8.30
C THR A 208 1.39 3.34 -7.11
N PRO A 209 0.89 3.49 -5.87
CA PRO A 209 1.73 3.52 -4.69
C PRO A 209 2.52 2.22 -4.48
N SER A 210 3.71 2.30 -3.89
CA SER A 210 4.44 1.11 -3.47
C SER A 210 4.02 0.69 -2.05
N ALA A 211 3.70 -0.59 -1.88
CA ALA A 211 3.45 -1.21 -0.58
C ALA A 211 4.71 -1.44 0.26
N PHE A 212 5.91 -1.18 -0.27
CA PHE A 212 7.17 -1.35 0.44
C PHE A 212 7.85 0.01 0.58
N LYS A 213 8.23 0.36 1.81
CA LYS A 213 9.05 1.55 2.04
C LYS A 213 10.53 1.22 1.98
N PRO A 214 11.36 2.12 1.42
CA PRO A 214 12.79 2.09 1.65
C PRO A 214 13.09 2.04 3.16
N ARG A 215 13.95 1.11 3.57
CA ARG A 215 14.33 0.95 4.98
C ARG A 215 14.87 2.28 5.52
N GLY A 216 14.25 2.82 6.58
CA GLY A 216 14.76 3.96 7.33
C GLY A 216 14.32 5.35 6.85
N THR A 217 13.51 5.43 5.79
CA THR A 217 13.09 6.72 5.21
C THR A 217 11.62 6.98 5.55
N GLY A 218 11.35 8.00 6.37
CA GLY A 218 9.98 8.51 6.58
C GLY A 218 9.30 8.14 7.90
N PRO A 219 8.23 8.86 8.27
CA PRO A 219 7.38 8.50 9.39
C PRO A 219 6.78 7.10 9.16
N ARG A 220 6.86 6.26 10.19
CA ARG A 220 6.28 4.92 10.19
C ARG A 220 4.89 4.85 10.79
N HIS A 221 4.40 5.96 11.34
CA HIS A 221 3.11 6.03 12.00
C HIS A 221 2.27 7.15 11.41
N ILE A 222 0.99 6.89 11.16
CA ILE A 222 -0.01 7.86 10.73
C ILE A 222 -1.13 7.85 11.76
N ARG A 223 -1.60 9.03 12.17
CA ARG A 223 -2.82 9.16 12.96
C ARG A 223 -4.00 9.39 12.03
N LEU A 224 -5.02 8.54 12.13
CA LEU A 224 -6.29 8.70 11.45
C LEU A 224 -7.34 9.14 12.48
N THR A 225 -7.82 10.38 12.38
CA THR A 225 -8.87 10.90 13.27
C THR A 225 -10.19 10.94 12.50
N VAL A 226 -11.25 10.37 13.06
CA VAL A 226 -12.58 10.34 12.45
C VAL A 226 -13.49 11.31 13.19
N ALA A 227 -14.01 12.32 12.48
CA ALA A 227 -14.97 13.27 13.00
C ALA A 227 -16.34 13.01 12.34
N ALA A 228 -17.17 12.21 12.99
CA ALA A 228 -18.53 11.90 12.56
C ALA A 228 -19.47 11.80 13.76
N PRO A 229 -20.76 12.15 13.59
CA PRO A 229 -21.79 11.86 14.58
C PRO A 229 -21.89 10.37 14.92
N THR A 230 -22.45 10.06 16.09
CA THR A 230 -22.98 8.72 16.42
C THR A 230 -24.49 8.68 16.15
N VAL A 231 -25.08 7.49 16.24
CA VAL A 231 -26.53 7.30 16.11
C VAL A 231 -27.33 8.17 17.09
N ASP A 232 -26.79 8.44 18.28
CA ASP A 232 -27.45 9.24 19.32
C ASP A 232 -27.26 10.74 19.15
N SER A 233 -26.19 11.17 18.49
CA SER A 233 -25.85 12.60 18.35
C SER A 233 -26.23 13.19 16.99
N VAL A 234 -26.68 12.35 16.05
CA VAL A 234 -27.06 12.79 14.71
C VAL A 234 -28.45 13.48 14.74
N PRO A 235 -28.72 14.50 13.90
CA PRO A 235 -30.04 15.13 13.87
C PRO A 235 -31.17 14.13 13.60
N LYS A 236 -32.33 14.27 14.27
CA LYS A 236 -33.44 13.29 14.21
C LYS A 236 -33.98 13.01 12.80
N HIS A 237 -33.83 13.95 11.87
CA HIS A 237 -34.28 13.83 10.48
C HIS A 237 -33.22 13.24 9.54
N ARG A 238 -31.99 13.03 10.04
CA ARG A 238 -30.90 12.38 9.31
C ARG A 238 -31.07 10.87 9.38
N ASP A 239 -30.87 10.19 8.26
CA ASP A 239 -30.84 8.74 8.21
C ASP A 239 -29.67 8.20 9.05
N ALA A 240 -30.01 7.38 10.04
CA ALA A 240 -29.08 6.80 10.99
C ALA A 240 -28.28 5.62 10.43
N GLN A 241 -28.67 5.03 9.29
CA GLN A 241 -28.03 3.80 8.77
C GLN A 241 -26.53 3.92 8.50
N ALA A 242 -26.03 5.14 8.28
CA ALA A 242 -24.61 5.41 8.08
C ALA A 242 -23.81 5.49 9.39
N TYR A 243 -24.46 5.53 10.56
CA TYR A 243 -23.83 5.78 11.86
C TYR A 243 -24.02 4.59 12.79
N GLY A 244 -23.05 4.35 13.68
CA GLY A 244 -23.13 3.36 14.74
C GLY A 244 -23.11 3.98 16.13
N ASP A 245 -22.93 3.14 17.14
CA ASP A 245 -22.85 3.54 18.55
C ASP A 245 -21.53 4.28 18.82
N ASP A 246 -20.44 3.89 18.15
CA ASP A 246 -19.14 4.55 18.17
C ASP A 246 -18.94 5.41 16.90
N THR A 247 -18.25 6.54 17.01
CA THR A 247 -17.83 7.38 15.86
C THR A 247 -17.03 6.57 14.83
N LEU A 248 -16.28 5.57 15.27
CA LEU A 248 -15.49 4.70 14.40
C LEU A 248 -16.33 3.73 13.57
N ASP A 249 -17.59 3.47 13.95
CA ASP A 249 -18.51 2.62 13.18
C ASP A 249 -19.13 3.35 11.98
N TRP A 250 -18.89 4.65 11.85
CA TRP A 250 -19.41 5.46 10.76
C TRP A 250 -19.02 4.91 9.38
N ASN A 251 -20.04 4.73 8.55
CA ASN A 251 -19.95 4.23 7.19
C ASN A 251 -20.82 5.06 6.22
N PRO A 252 -20.24 6.10 5.59
CA PRO A 252 -20.95 6.91 4.61
C PRO A 252 -21.25 6.13 3.31
N TYR A 253 -20.61 4.97 3.08
CA TYR A 253 -20.79 4.13 1.90
C TYR A 253 -21.49 2.80 2.26
N HIS A 254 -22.41 2.81 3.23
CA HIS A 254 -23.13 1.61 3.71
C HIS A 254 -23.90 0.85 2.61
N THR A 255 -24.26 1.52 1.51
CA THR A 255 -24.86 0.89 0.32
C THR A 255 -23.85 0.10 -0.52
N GLU A 256 -22.55 0.41 -0.42
CA GLU A 256 -21.46 -0.25 -1.16
C GLU A 256 -20.72 -1.30 -0.31
N SER A 257 -20.72 -1.15 1.02
CA SER A 257 -20.07 -2.07 1.95
C SER A 257 -20.69 -2.04 3.34
N THR A 258 -20.61 -3.17 4.06
CA THR A 258 -21.00 -3.28 5.46
C THR A 258 -19.90 -2.88 6.45
N ARG A 259 -18.65 -2.69 5.98
CA ARG A 259 -17.51 -2.35 6.84
C ARG A 259 -17.45 -0.85 7.11
N ALA A 260 -17.10 -0.47 8.34
CA ALA A 260 -16.86 0.92 8.71
C ALA A 260 -15.73 1.54 7.87
N LEU A 261 -15.86 2.84 7.56
CA LEU A 261 -14.89 3.55 6.72
C LEU A 261 -13.50 3.62 7.39
N SER A 262 -13.49 3.76 8.72
CA SER A 262 -12.30 3.79 9.56
C SER A 262 -11.47 2.50 9.41
N ALA A 263 -12.11 1.34 9.48
CA ALA A 263 -11.48 0.03 9.32
C ALA A 263 -10.94 -0.19 7.90
N HIS A 264 -11.69 0.25 6.88
CA HIS A 264 -11.22 0.19 5.48
C HIS A 264 -10.01 1.10 5.25
N ALA A 265 -10.03 2.32 5.79
CA ALA A 265 -8.92 3.26 5.71
C ALA A 265 -7.68 2.74 6.45
N GLU A 266 -7.85 2.15 7.63
CA GLU A 266 -6.76 1.52 8.38
C GLU A 266 -6.08 0.40 7.55
N GLU A 267 -6.85 -0.51 6.96
CA GLU A 267 -6.30 -1.59 6.14
C GLU A 267 -5.53 -1.06 4.92
N LEU A 268 -6.03 -0.01 4.28
CA LEU A 268 -5.34 0.67 3.19
C LEU A 268 -4.04 1.34 3.62
N VAL A 269 -4.04 2.08 4.74
CA VAL A 269 -2.82 2.70 5.27
C VAL A 269 -1.77 1.64 5.65
N ARG A 270 -2.20 0.51 6.22
CA ARG A 270 -1.33 -0.63 6.53
C ARG A 270 -0.74 -1.26 5.27
N SER A 271 -1.51 -1.34 4.19
CA SER A 271 -1.03 -1.84 2.89
C SER A 271 0.06 -0.97 2.27
N LEU A 272 0.15 0.31 2.67
CA LEU A 272 1.22 1.26 2.30
C LEU A 272 2.45 1.19 3.23
N ASP A 273 2.54 0.15 4.07
CA ASP A 273 3.61 -0.06 5.06
C ASP A 273 3.73 1.08 6.09
N TYR A 274 2.59 1.64 6.49
CA TYR A 274 2.47 2.49 7.67
C TYR A 274 1.82 1.72 8.81
N ARG A 275 2.25 2.02 10.04
CA ARG A 275 1.43 1.79 11.24
C ARG A 275 0.40 2.90 11.31
N VAL A 276 -0.79 2.58 11.80
CA VAL A 276 -1.87 3.57 11.94
C VAL A 276 -2.49 3.43 13.31
N THR A 277 -2.82 4.57 13.92
CA THR A 277 -3.72 4.65 15.07
C THR A 277 -4.98 5.36 14.60
N VAL A 278 -6.12 4.70 14.80
CA VAL A 278 -7.44 5.24 14.48
C VAL A 278 -8.09 5.73 15.77
N VAL A 279 -8.62 6.95 15.78
CA VAL A 279 -9.28 7.55 16.94
C VAL A 279 -10.53 8.33 16.53
N GLY A 280 -11.58 8.26 17.34
CA GLY A 280 -12.72 9.17 17.25
C GLY A 280 -12.30 10.57 17.68
N PHE A 281 -12.79 11.61 16.99
CA PHE A 281 -12.48 13.00 17.31
C PHE A 281 -13.01 13.41 18.70
N ASP A 282 -14.11 12.80 19.13
CA ASP A 282 -14.74 13.07 20.43
C ASP A 282 -14.02 12.35 21.58
N ASP A 283 -13.38 11.20 21.31
CA ASP A 283 -12.66 10.40 22.32
C ASP A 283 -11.18 10.80 22.49
N GLU A 284 -10.72 11.84 21.78
CA GLU A 284 -9.35 12.28 21.90
C GLU A 284 -9.10 12.94 23.25
N ASP A 285 -8.26 12.30 24.07
CA ASP A 285 -7.75 12.88 25.30
C ASP A 285 -7.02 14.21 25.01
N HIS A 286 -7.37 15.24 25.76
CA HIS A 286 -6.89 16.61 25.58
C HIS A 286 -5.68 16.95 26.47
N GLY A 287 -5.11 15.94 27.15
CA GLY A 287 -3.90 16.09 27.95
C GLY A 287 -2.64 16.49 27.14
N GLU A 288 -1.65 17.06 27.82
CA GLU A 288 -0.41 17.55 27.20
C GLU A 288 0.36 16.43 26.45
N ASP A 289 0.39 15.21 26.99
CA ASP A 289 1.03 14.04 26.36
C ASP A 289 0.33 13.62 25.05
N ALA A 290 -1.00 13.71 25.01
CA ALA A 290 -1.78 13.42 23.81
C ALA A 290 -1.54 14.49 22.73
N GLN A 291 -1.37 15.75 23.13
CA GLN A 291 -1.04 16.85 22.23
C GLN A 291 0.37 16.71 21.65
N GLU A 292 1.35 16.27 22.43
CA GLU A 292 2.71 16.04 21.94
C GLU A 292 2.77 14.84 20.98
N SER A 293 2.04 13.75 21.30
CA SER A 293 1.88 12.59 20.41
C SER A 293 1.17 12.93 19.09
N ARG A 294 0.15 13.80 19.11
CA ARG A 294 -0.52 14.33 17.90
C ARG A 294 0.42 15.17 17.04
N ASN A 295 1.29 15.95 17.67
CA ASN A 295 2.21 16.84 16.98
C ASN A 295 3.42 16.09 16.40
N GLY A 296 3.79 14.93 16.94
CA GLY A 296 4.96 14.16 16.51
C GLY A 296 4.78 13.27 15.29
N GLN A 297 3.63 13.30 14.61
CA GLN A 297 3.35 12.39 13.49
C GLN A 297 2.39 12.98 12.44
N PRO A 298 2.44 12.50 11.18
CA PRO A 298 1.46 12.83 10.14
C PRO A 298 0.02 12.51 10.58
N GLY A 299 -0.91 13.44 10.33
CA GLY A 299 -2.32 13.29 10.69
C GLY A 299 -3.24 13.36 9.48
N ILE A 300 -4.21 12.45 9.40
CA ILE A 300 -5.29 12.46 8.43
C ILE A 300 -6.61 12.57 9.18
N LEU A 301 -7.39 13.61 8.88
CA LEU A 301 -8.72 13.81 9.44
C LEU A 301 -9.78 13.40 8.42
N VAL A 302 -10.63 12.45 8.76
CA VAL A 302 -11.80 12.09 7.95
C VAL A 302 -13.03 12.75 8.58
N VAL A 303 -13.70 13.64 7.84
CA VAL A 303 -14.77 14.48 8.41
C VAL A 303 -16.09 14.24 7.69
N ASP A 304 -17.13 13.95 8.46
CA ASP A 304 -18.52 14.09 8.03
C ASP A 304 -18.99 15.54 8.21
N HIS A 305 -19.60 16.13 7.19
CA HIS A 305 -20.17 17.47 7.31
C HIS A 305 -21.36 17.51 8.26
N TRP A 306 -22.04 16.38 8.50
CA TRP A 306 -23.09 16.30 9.53
C TRP A 306 -22.58 16.46 10.96
N ALA A 307 -21.27 16.30 11.20
CA ALA A 307 -20.67 16.61 12.51
C ALA A 307 -20.84 18.10 12.90
N LEU A 308 -21.05 18.98 11.94
CA LEU A 308 -21.24 20.42 12.15
C LEU A 308 -22.66 20.80 12.59
N ALA A 309 -23.61 19.85 12.57
CA ALA A 309 -24.94 20.10 13.13
C ALA A 309 -24.89 20.30 14.65
N ASP A 310 -23.81 19.84 15.29
CA ASP A 310 -23.50 20.04 16.70
C ASP A 310 -22.55 21.26 16.85
N GLU A 311 -22.98 22.25 17.63
CA GLU A 311 -22.23 23.49 17.83
C GLU A 311 -20.94 23.27 18.64
N GLU A 312 -20.89 22.29 19.54
CA GLU A 312 -19.69 21.96 20.30
C GLU A 312 -18.61 21.36 19.39
N ARG A 313 -18.99 20.36 18.58
CA ARG A 313 -18.07 19.77 17.58
C ARG A 313 -17.58 20.80 16.59
N ARG A 314 -18.48 21.68 16.12
CA ARG A 314 -18.13 22.80 15.25
C ARG A 314 -17.05 23.70 15.87
N SER A 315 -17.19 24.06 17.14
CA SER A 315 -16.20 24.88 17.87
C SER A 315 -14.86 24.16 18.03
N ARG A 316 -14.88 22.85 18.34
CA ARG A 316 -13.68 22.01 18.46
C ARG A 316 -12.96 21.84 17.12
N LEU A 317 -13.68 21.62 16.02
CA LEU A 317 -13.12 21.53 14.66
C LEU A 317 -12.50 22.86 14.21
N LYS A 318 -13.14 23.99 14.53
CA LYS A 318 -12.57 25.33 14.29
C LYS A 318 -11.24 25.53 15.01
N SER A 319 -11.18 25.13 16.28
CA SER A 319 -9.97 25.19 17.09
C SER A 319 -8.89 24.26 16.55
N PHE A 320 -9.27 23.04 16.14
CA PHE A 320 -8.36 22.08 15.52
C PHE A 320 -7.74 22.61 14.22
N ASP A 321 -8.52 23.28 13.36
CA ASP A 321 -8.00 23.91 12.13
C ASP A 321 -7.00 25.04 12.44
N ALA A 322 -7.33 25.89 13.42
CA ALA A 322 -6.51 27.03 13.81
C ALA A 322 -5.12 26.62 14.35
N TYR A 323 -5.05 25.53 15.10
CA TYR A 323 -3.80 24.97 15.63
C TYR A 323 -3.20 23.85 14.78
N SER A 324 -3.71 23.67 13.55
CA SER A 324 -3.30 22.57 12.68
C SER A 324 -1.84 22.70 12.21
N ARG A 325 -1.10 21.59 12.31
CA ARG A 325 0.26 21.50 11.78
C ARG A 325 0.24 21.34 10.25
N PRO A 326 1.30 21.75 9.53
CA PRO A 326 1.41 21.60 8.07
C PRO A 326 1.21 20.17 7.55
N TRP A 327 1.50 19.16 8.38
CA TRP A 327 1.36 17.74 8.08
C TRP A 327 0.05 17.13 8.58
N VAL A 328 -1.01 17.94 8.67
CA VAL A 328 -2.39 17.48 8.84
C VAL A 328 -3.14 17.75 7.54
N SER A 329 -3.81 16.73 7.01
CA SER A 329 -4.65 16.79 5.81
C SER A 329 -6.04 16.20 6.09
N ALA A 330 -7.04 16.57 5.28
CA ALA A 330 -8.40 16.12 5.47
C ALA A 330 -8.96 15.32 4.28
N ILE A 331 -9.90 14.42 4.56
CA ILE A 331 -10.73 13.74 3.57
C ILE A 331 -12.18 13.98 3.97
N VAL A 332 -13.01 14.38 3.01
CA VAL A 332 -14.43 14.66 3.21
C VAL A 332 -15.25 13.67 2.37
N PRO A 333 -15.70 12.54 2.94
CA PRO A 333 -16.66 11.67 2.30
C PRO A 333 -17.97 12.40 2.01
N ARG A 334 -18.49 12.22 0.79
CA ARG A 334 -19.81 12.73 0.40
C ARG A 334 -20.45 11.74 -0.57
N CYS A 335 -21.01 10.68 0.00
CA CYS A 335 -21.58 9.59 -0.78
C CYS A 335 -22.65 10.09 -1.75
N ARG A 336 -22.53 9.71 -3.02
CA ARG A 336 -23.48 10.09 -4.09
C ARG A 336 -24.85 9.44 -3.91
N ALA A 337 -24.88 8.23 -3.34
CA ALA A 337 -26.13 7.50 -3.11
C ALA A 337 -26.97 8.12 -1.98
N ASP A 338 -26.34 8.89 -1.10
CA ASP A 338 -27.01 9.58 -0.01
C ASP A 338 -27.59 10.92 -0.46
N LEU A 339 -28.91 10.92 -0.68
CA LEU A 339 -29.64 12.09 -1.15
C LEU A 339 -29.62 13.25 -0.13
N GLN A 340 -29.48 12.99 1.17
CA GLN A 340 -29.51 14.05 2.19
C GLN A 340 -28.26 14.93 2.12
N ASN A 341 -27.11 14.36 1.75
CA ASN A 341 -25.88 15.11 1.46
C ASN A 341 -26.05 16.13 0.32
N HIS A 342 -26.98 15.86 -0.60
CA HIS A 342 -27.22 16.68 -1.78
C HIS A 342 -28.42 17.62 -1.63
N ARG A 343 -29.17 17.57 -0.53
CA ARG A 343 -30.27 18.51 -0.23
C ARG A 343 -29.72 19.84 0.28
N ALA A 344 -30.62 20.82 0.48
CA ALA A 344 -30.24 22.17 0.89
C ALA A 344 -29.42 22.20 2.19
N GLU A 345 -29.80 21.39 3.18
CA GLU A 345 -29.09 21.30 4.46
C GLU A 345 -27.72 20.65 4.35
N GLY A 346 -27.60 19.48 3.70
CA GLY A 346 -26.29 18.84 3.48
C GLY A 346 -25.33 19.73 2.70
N ARG A 347 -25.82 20.46 1.69
CA ARG A 347 -25.01 21.46 0.96
C ARG A 347 -24.59 22.64 1.86
N ARG A 348 -25.50 23.13 2.72
CA ARG A 348 -25.19 24.20 3.68
C ARG A 348 -24.11 23.76 4.68
N LEU A 349 -24.23 22.56 5.24
CA LEU A 349 -23.24 22.00 6.17
C LEU A 349 -21.89 21.78 5.47
N ALA A 350 -21.90 21.35 4.21
CA ALA A 350 -20.68 21.26 3.40
C ALA A 350 -19.99 22.63 3.19
N GLU A 351 -20.73 23.69 2.88
CA GLU A 351 -20.18 25.05 2.78
C GLU A 351 -19.70 25.56 4.15
N GLU A 352 -20.41 25.19 5.22
CA GLU A 352 -20.05 25.53 6.58
C GLU A 352 -18.74 24.86 7.00
N LEU A 353 -18.49 23.62 6.57
CA LEU A 353 -17.20 22.94 6.76
C LEU A 353 -16.05 23.73 6.13
N GLU A 354 -16.24 24.25 4.92
CA GLU A 354 -15.23 25.09 4.25
C GLU A 354 -14.96 26.39 5.02
N ARG A 355 -15.96 26.96 5.69
CA ARG A 355 -15.80 28.15 6.54
C ARG A 355 -15.18 27.86 7.90
N VAL A 356 -15.44 26.68 8.47
CA VAL A 356 -14.97 26.27 9.80
C VAL A 356 -13.53 25.77 9.75
N MET A 357 -13.14 25.09 8.66
CA MET A 357 -11.82 24.48 8.50
C MET A 357 -11.07 24.94 7.24
N PRO A 358 -10.92 26.26 7.00
CA PRO A 358 -10.32 26.77 5.77
C PRO A 358 -8.85 26.33 5.61
N THR A 359 -8.08 26.22 6.71
CA THR A 359 -6.64 26.01 6.64
C THR A 359 -6.27 24.61 6.15
N ILE A 360 -6.82 23.57 6.79
CA ILE A 360 -6.56 22.18 6.44
C ILE A 360 -7.14 21.87 5.05
N LEU A 361 -8.35 22.35 4.76
CA LEU A 361 -9.02 22.08 3.48
C LEU A 361 -8.28 22.74 2.31
N GLU A 362 -7.92 24.02 2.41
CA GLU A 362 -7.15 24.70 1.36
C GLU A 362 -5.75 24.12 1.18
N ARG A 363 -5.09 23.74 2.28
CA ARG A 363 -3.77 23.09 2.20
C ARG A 363 -3.86 21.77 1.44
N THR A 364 -4.84 20.93 1.79
CA THR A 364 -5.08 19.65 1.11
C THR A 364 -5.45 19.88 -0.36
N ARG A 365 -6.24 20.93 -0.65
CA ARG A 365 -6.67 21.31 -2.00
C ARG A 365 -5.52 21.73 -2.92
N ARG A 366 -4.49 22.38 -2.37
CA ARG A 366 -3.29 22.84 -3.09
C ARG A 366 -2.30 21.71 -3.40
N GLY A 367 -2.44 20.56 -2.73
CA GLY A 367 -1.67 19.37 -3.04
C GLY A 367 -2.28 18.53 -4.16
N ASP A 368 -1.66 17.38 -4.42
CA ASP A 368 -2.14 16.41 -5.43
C ASP A 368 -3.48 15.76 -5.03
N ALA A 369 -3.89 15.88 -3.76
CA ALA A 369 -5.07 15.25 -3.18
C ALA A 369 -6.32 16.14 -3.18
N ARG A 370 -6.48 17.04 -4.16
CA ARG A 370 -7.62 17.98 -4.25
C ARG A 370 -8.98 17.29 -4.18
N THR A 371 -9.09 16.11 -4.75
CA THR A 371 -10.31 15.29 -4.79
C THR A 371 -10.75 14.82 -3.41
N ALA A 372 -9.85 14.77 -2.42
CA ALA A 372 -10.14 14.38 -1.04
C ALA A 372 -11.13 15.30 -0.34
N VAL A 373 -11.04 16.61 -0.60
CA VAL A 373 -11.81 17.64 0.11
C VAL A 373 -13.01 18.16 -0.69
N ASN A 374 -13.10 17.82 -1.98
CA ASN A 374 -14.23 18.20 -2.84
C ASN A 374 -15.50 17.36 -2.62
N GLY A 375 -15.47 16.39 -1.71
CA GLY A 375 -16.53 15.39 -1.54
C GLY A 375 -16.21 14.11 -2.31
N VAL A 376 -15.79 13.08 -1.59
CA VAL A 376 -15.45 11.77 -2.18
C VAL A 376 -16.75 10.98 -2.40
N PRO A 377 -17.13 10.66 -3.66
CA PRO A 377 -18.49 10.23 -3.98
C PRO A 377 -18.78 8.75 -3.75
N THR A 378 -17.76 7.90 -3.76
CA THR A 378 -17.89 6.43 -3.68
C THR A 378 -16.74 5.84 -2.88
N LEU A 379 -16.90 4.62 -2.37
CA LEU A 379 -15.85 3.92 -1.62
C LEU A 379 -14.64 3.64 -2.50
N LYS A 380 -14.86 3.30 -3.77
CA LYS A 380 -13.79 3.17 -4.77
C LYS A 380 -12.97 4.46 -4.95
N SER A 381 -13.63 5.61 -4.92
CA SER A 381 -12.95 6.91 -5.02
C SER A 381 -12.11 7.18 -3.76
N PHE A 382 -12.63 6.82 -2.59
CA PHE A 382 -11.90 6.91 -1.32
C PHE A 382 -10.63 6.05 -1.33
N THR A 383 -10.74 4.78 -1.77
CA THR A 383 -9.60 3.86 -1.92
C THR A 383 -8.49 4.44 -2.82
N ARG A 384 -8.85 5.19 -3.87
CA ARG A 384 -7.89 5.83 -4.75
C ARG A 384 -7.20 7.05 -4.11
N VAL A 385 -7.96 7.87 -3.39
CA VAL A 385 -7.50 9.17 -2.88
C VAL A 385 -6.69 9.05 -1.58
N LEU A 386 -7.03 8.09 -0.72
CA LEU A 386 -6.35 7.93 0.57
C LEU A 386 -4.81 7.78 0.44
N PRO A 387 -4.26 6.96 -0.49
CA PRO A 387 -2.81 6.89 -0.69
C PRO A 387 -2.18 8.21 -1.13
N GLU A 388 -2.86 9.00 -1.97
CA GLU A 388 -2.39 10.32 -2.42
C GLU A 388 -2.30 11.27 -1.22
N VAL A 389 -3.32 11.27 -0.36
CA VAL A 389 -3.35 12.05 0.89
C VAL A 389 -2.24 11.61 1.84
N VAL A 390 -2.05 10.30 2.03
CA VAL A 390 -0.98 9.73 2.87
C VAL A 390 0.39 10.20 2.37
N ALA A 391 0.64 10.11 1.07
CA ALA A 391 1.90 10.52 0.46
C ALA A 391 2.12 12.04 0.62
N TYR A 392 1.10 12.85 0.35
CA TYR A 392 1.16 14.31 0.54
C TYR A 392 1.45 14.69 2.00
N THR A 393 0.68 14.14 2.94
CA THR A 393 0.80 14.41 4.39
C THR A 393 2.18 14.04 4.90
N THR A 394 2.70 12.88 4.47
CA THR A 394 4.04 12.41 4.81
C THR A 394 5.14 13.33 4.26
N ARG A 395 5.02 13.81 3.01
CA ARG A 395 5.95 14.80 2.45
C ARG A 395 5.94 16.10 3.25
N GLN A 396 4.77 16.58 3.66
CA GLN A 396 4.67 17.77 4.51
C GLN A 396 5.29 17.55 5.88
N TYR A 397 5.14 16.36 6.47
CA TYR A 397 5.80 16.02 7.73
C TYR A 397 7.32 16.08 7.57
N LEU A 398 7.88 15.39 6.58
CA LEU A 398 9.33 15.39 6.37
C LEU A 398 9.91 16.77 6.04
N LYS A 399 9.14 17.63 5.38
CA LYS A 399 9.58 18.98 5.05
C LYS A 399 9.59 19.93 6.25
N ASN A 400 8.65 19.78 7.18
CA ASN A 400 8.39 20.79 8.21
C ASN A 400 8.61 20.29 9.64
N ALA A 401 8.70 18.99 9.87
CA ALA A 401 8.95 18.44 11.20
C ALA A 401 10.42 18.68 11.57
N GLU A 402 10.65 19.21 12.77
CA GLU A 402 12.00 19.32 13.31
C GLU A 402 12.59 17.92 13.47
N VAL A 403 13.78 17.71 12.90
CA VAL A 403 14.50 16.45 13.01
C VAL A 403 14.98 16.30 14.46
N ARG A 404 14.19 15.63 15.31
CA ARG A 404 14.65 15.14 16.61
C ARG A 404 15.60 13.98 16.37
N LEU A 405 16.87 14.29 16.11
CA LEU A 405 17.94 13.30 16.21
C LEU A 405 17.98 12.79 17.67
N PRO A 406 18.04 11.47 17.92
CA PRO A 406 18.35 10.99 19.26
C PRO A 406 19.68 11.62 19.70
N PRO A 407 19.86 11.97 21.00
CA PRO A 407 21.09 12.58 21.48
C PRO A 407 22.26 11.60 21.29
N GLY A 408 22.91 11.70 20.14
CA GLY A 408 24.17 11.04 19.85
C GLY A 408 25.33 11.84 20.42
N PRO A 409 26.47 11.22 20.72
CA PRO A 409 27.66 11.95 21.13
C PRO A 409 28.01 12.99 20.04
N ASN A 410 28.21 14.23 20.46
CA ASN A 410 28.64 15.33 19.58
C ASN A 410 29.98 14.95 18.93
N PHE A 411 29.93 14.43 17.71
CA PHE A 411 31.13 14.36 16.88
C PHE A 411 31.40 15.77 16.36
N PRO A 412 32.57 16.37 16.64
CA PRO A 412 32.92 17.66 16.07
C PRO A 412 32.83 17.55 14.54
N ARG A 413 32.12 18.48 13.91
CA ARG A 413 32.00 18.54 12.44
C ARG A 413 33.41 18.47 11.84
N PRO A 414 33.69 17.52 10.92
CA PRO A 414 34.98 17.50 10.25
C PRO A 414 35.12 18.79 9.45
N ARG A 415 36.08 19.63 9.85
CA ARG A 415 36.50 20.80 9.06
C ARG A 415 37.37 20.25 7.93
N LEU A 416 37.10 20.68 6.69
CA LEU A 416 38.07 20.50 5.61
C LEU A 416 39.36 21.20 6.04
N ALA A 417 40.46 20.44 6.12
CA ALA A 417 41.78 21.03 6.22
C ALA A 417 42.08 21.73 4.88
N ASP A 418 42.55 22.97 4.94
CA ASP A 418 42.99 23.72 3.77
C ASP A 418 44.07 22.91 3.01
N PRO A 419 44.00 22.84 1.67
CA PRO A 419 44.99 22.12 0.90
C PRO A 419 46.32 22.88 0.88
N TYR A 420 47.25 22.42 1.71
CA TYR A 420 48.72 22.55 1.72
C TYR A 420 49.40 23.93 1.55
N PRO A 421 50.45 24.22 2.33
CA PRO A 421 51.25 25.43 2.20
C PRO A 421 52.04 25.46 0.88
N SER A 422 52.09 26.64 0.26
CA SER A 422 52.87 26.94 -0.92
C SER A 422 54.37 26.74 -0.67
N SER A 423 54.90 25.60 -1.11
CA SER A 423 56.34 25.41 -1.33
C SER A 423 56.74 26.11 -2.63
N ALA A 424 57.23 27.35 -2.52
CA ALA A 424 57.97 27.99 -3.61
C ALA A 424 59.35 27.34 -3.73
N PRO A 425 59.83 26.99 -4.94
CA PRO A 425 61.13 26.40 -5.12
C PRO A 425 62.23 27.46 -5.02
N ASP A 426 63.31 27.02 -4.39
CA ASP A 426 64.61 27.65 -4.24
C ASP A 426 65.20 28.10 -5.59
N ALA A 427 65.60 29.36 -5.66
CA ALA A 427 66.47 29.91 -6.69
C ALA A 427 67.53 30.80 -6.02
N GLY A 428 68.49 30.15 -5.37
CA GLY A 428 69.93 30.28 -5.68
C GLY A 428 70.59 31.67 -5.65
N HIS A 429 71.57 31.77 -4.74
CA HIS A 429 72.82 32.58 -4.79
C HIS A 429 72.65 34.11 -4.71
N ASP A 430 73.44 34.86 -3.93
CA ASP A 430 74.85 34.69 -3.54
C ASP A 430 75.16 35.55 -2.28
N PRO A 431 76.29 35.35 -1.57
CA PRO A 431 76.55 35.83 -0.23
C PRO A 431 77.22 37.22 -0.21
N GLY A 432 77.06 37.92 0.91
CA GLY A 432 77.69 39.23 1.09
C GLY A 432 77.73 39.71 2.54
N GLY A 433 78.62 39.09 3.32
CA GLY A 433 79.48 39.72 4.33
C GLY A 433 78.95 40.79 5.30
N LYS A 434 78.99 40.42 6.59
CA LYS A 434 79.60 41.14 7.73
C LYS A 434 79.25 42.63 7.95
N ALA A 435 78.65 42.93 9.10
CA ALA A 435 79.38 43.24 10.33
C ALA A 435 78.44 43.11 11.54
#